data_AF-A0A3N5PMG3-F1
#
_entry.id   AF-A0A3N5PMG3-F1
#
_cell.length_a   1.000
_cell.length_b   1.000
_cell.length_c   1.000
_cell.angle_alpha   90.00
_cell.angle_beta   90.00
_cell.angle_gamma   90.00
#
_symmetry.space_group_name_H-M   'P 1'
#
loop_
_entity.id
_entity.type
_entity.pdbx_description
1 polymer ?
#
loop_
_entity_poly.entity_id
_entity_poly.type
_entity_poly.pdbx_seq_one_letter_code
_entity_poly.pdbx_strand_id
1 'polypeptide(L)'
;MANFYADNEDIKFLFQHMDIARLAGVVEEGFHFAGEFDFAPVDAADAVDNYQRILQSIGEIAGDRIAPTAEETDKVGNVLNADG
;
A
#
# COMPACT_ATOMS: atom_id res chain seq x y z
N MET A 1 2.65 17.58 5.81
CA MET A 1 1.92 16.31 5.93
C MET A 1 2.95 15.22 5.91
N ALA A 2 2.91 14.32 6.87
CA ALA A 2 3.89 13.23 6.97
C ALA A 2 3.46 12.12 6.00
N ASN A 3 4.39 11.53 5.27
CA ASN A 3 4.10 10.41 4.40
C ASN A 3 5.17 9.34 4.57
N PHE A 4 4.85 8.28 5.30
CA PHE A 4 5.82 7.26 5.69
C PHE A 4 6.37 6.43 4.52
N TYR A 5 5.78 6.55 3.33
CA TYR A 5 6.37 6.02 2.11
C TYR A 5 7.32 7.04 1.46
N ALA A 6 6.84 8.26 1.17
CA ALA A 6 7.63 9.27 0.47
C ALA A 6 8.83 9.78 1.29
N ASP A 7 8.72 9.75 2.61
CA ASP A 7 9.74 10.15 3.59
C ASP A 7 10.72 8.99 3.94
N ASN A 8 10.55 7.81 3.34
CA ASN A 8 11.40 6.64 3.56
C ASN A 8 12.24 6.31 2.32
N GLU A 9 13.50 6.75 2.33
CA GLU A 9 14.43 6.56 1.21
C GLU A 9 14.78 5.10 0.96
N ASP A 10 14.79 4.23 1.98
CA ASP A 10 15.13 2.82 1.81
C ASP A 10 14.04 2.07 1.03
N ILE A 11 12.76 2.33 1.33
CA ILE A 11 11.64 1.73 0.60
C ILE A 11 11.66 2.21 -0.86
N LYS A 12 11.86 3.51 -1.08
CA LYS A 12 11.96 4.08 -2.44
C LYS A 12 13.14 3.49 -3.20
N PHE A 13 14.30 3.36 -2.57
CA PHE A 13 15.48 2.74 -3.15
C PHE A 13 15.18 1.31 -3.62
N LEU A 14 14.62 0.47 -2.75
CA LEU A 14 14.27 -0.91 -3.12
C LEU A 14 13.25 -0.95 -4.26
N PHE A 15 12.21 -0.12 -4.21
CA PHE A 15 11.18 -0.08 -5.25
C PHE A 15 11.75 0.36 -6.61
N GLN A 16 12.73 1.27 -6.63
CA GLN A 16 13.37 1.76 -7.85
C GLN A 16 14.44 0.82 -8.43
N HIS A 17 15.06 0.00 -7.59
CA HIS A 17 16.20 -0.84 -8.00
C HIS A 17 15.89 -2.34 -8.09
N MET A 18 14.74 -2.78 -7.59
CA MET A 18 14.23 -4.13 -7.82
C MET A 18 13.49 -4.24 -9.16
N ASP A 19 13.42 -5.46 -9.69
CA ASP A 19 12.62 -5.76 -10.89
C ASP A 19 11.13 -5.92 -10.51
N ILE A 20 10.48 -4.80 -10.17
CA ILE A 20 9.07 -4.77 -9.77
C ILE A 20 8.16 -5.19 -10.93
N ALA A 21 8.55 -4.89 -12.18
CA ALA A 21 7.78 -5.30 -13.36
C ALA A 21 7.68 -6.83 -13.47
N ARG A 22 8.80 -7.54 -13.26
CA ARG A 22 8.79 -9.01 -13.19
C ARG A 22 7.95 -9.52 -12.02
N LEU A 23 8.05 -8.89 -10.85
CA LEU A 23 7.24 -9.27 -9.70
C LEU A 23 5.74 -9.09 -9.98
N ALA A 24 5.35 -7.97 -10.57
CA ALA A 24 3.97 -7.67 -10.96
C ALA A 24 3.43 -8.74 -11.93
N GLY A 25 4.23 -9.19 -12.90
CA GLY A 25 3.83 -10.28 -13.79
C GLY A 25 3.51 -11.60 -13.07
N VAL A 26 4.17 -11.86 -11.93
CA VAL A 26 3.89 -13.06 -11.10
C VAL A 26 2.69 -12.81 -10.18
N VAL A 27 2.61 -11.65 -9.53
CA VAL A 27 1.55 -11.31 -8.57
C VAL A 27 0.19 -11.16 -9.25
N GLU A 28 0.16 -10.54 -10.44
CA GLU A 28 -1.05 -10.33 -11.23
C GLU A 28 -1.35 -11.52 -12.16
N GLU A 29 -0.68 -12.66 -11.98
CA GLU A 29 -0.89 -13.89 -12.74
C GLU A 29 -0.84 -13.68 -14.28
N GLY A 30 0.10 -12.85 -14.73
CA GLY A 30 0.21 -12.47 -16.15
C GLY A 30 -0.90 -11.54 -16.65
N PHE A 31 -1.52 -10.77 -15.75
CA PHE A 31 -2.56 -9.76 -16.03
C PHE A 31 -3.86 -10.35 -16.61
N HIS A 32 -4.12 -11.64 -16.40
CA HIS A 32 -5.30 -12.29 -16.99
C HIS A 32 -6.63 -11.69 -16.49
N PHE A 33 -6.65 -11.19 -15.25
CA PHE A 33 -7.81 -10.55 -14.64
C PHE A 33 -8.21 -9.23 -15.31
N ALA A 34 -7.36 -8.62 -16.13
CA ALA A 34 -7.72 -7.42 -16.93
C ALA A 34 -8.89 -7.69 -17.91
N GLY A 35 -9.11 -8.96 -18.29
CA GLY A 35 -10.26 -9.35 -19.10
C GLY A 35 -11.55 -9.59 -18.30
N GLU A 36 -11.45 -9.64 -16.96
CA GLU A 36 -12.55 -9.98 -16.05
C GLU A 36 -13.01 -8.78 -15.20
N PHE A 37 -12.08 -7.88 -14.85
CA PHE A 37 -12.33 -6.76 -13.95
C PHE A 37 -11.76 -5.45 -14.51
N ASP A 38 -12.59 -4.40 -14.53
CA ASP A 38 -12.21 -3.07 -15.05
C ASP A 38 -11.09 -2.38 -14.26
N PHE A 39 -10.83 -2.82 -13.02
CA PHE A 39 -9.80 -2.26 -12.14
C PHE A 39 -8.50 -3.07 -12.14
N ALA A 40 -8.47 -4.24 -12.77
CA ALA A 40 -7.28 -5.07 -12.79
C ALA A 40 -6.23 -4.45 -13.73
N PRO A 41 -4.95 -4.45 -13.35
CA PRO A 41 -3.90 -3.86 -14.16
C PRO A 41 -3.75 -4.61 -15.49
N VAL A 42 -3.60 -3.86 -16.59
CA VAL A 42 -3.55 -4.45 -17.94
C VAL A 42 -2.16 -4.94 -18.33
N ASP A 43 -1.13 -4.38 -17.71
CA ASP A 43 0.27 -4.75 -17.93
C ASP A 43 1.13 -4.38 -16.70
N ALA A 44 2.43 -4.69 -16.78
CA ALA A 44 3.37 -4.45 -15.70
C ALA A 44 3.60 -2.96 -15.41
N ALA A 45 3.50 -2.09 -16.42
CA ALA A 45 3.68 -0.65 -16.22
C ALA A 45 2.50 -0.06 -15.46
N ASP A 46 1.28 -0.48 -15.82
CA ASP A 46 0.04 -0.11 -15.13
C ASP A 46 0.03 -0.62 -13.68
N ALA A 47 0.42 -1.88 -13.44
CA ALA A 47 0.55 -2.42 -12.09
C ALA A 47 1.56 -1.64 -11.23
N VAL A 48 2.75 -1.33 -11.77
CA VAL A 48 3.78 -0.56 -11.05
C VAL A 48 3.29 0.85 -10.71
N ASP A 49 2.62 1.53 -11.64
CA ASP A 49 2.03 2.86 -11.39
C ASP A 49 0.95 2.78 -10.30
N ASN A 50 0.08 1.76 -10.37
CA ASN A 50 -0.93 1.52 -9.34
C ASN A 50 -0.32 1.25 -7.97
N TYR A 51 0.71 0.40 -7.87
CA TYR A 51 1.42 0.16 -6.61
C TYR A 51 2.01 1.45 -6.04
N GLN A 52 2.62 2.29 -6.88
CA GLN A 52 3.18 3.56 -6.43
C GLN A 52 2.10 4.53 -5.88
N ARG A 53 0.93 4.60 -6.53
CA ARG A 53 -0.21 5.40 -6.06
C ARG A 53 -0.77 4.90 -4.73
N ILE A 54 -0.87 3.58 -4.57
CA ILE A 54 -1.34 2.94 -3.35
C ILE A 54 -0.35 3.21 -2.21
N LEU A 55 0.95 3.01 -2.44
CA LEU A 55 2.00 3.28 -1.45
C LEU A 55 2.01 4.75 -1.02
N GLN A 56 1.82 5.69 -1.97
CA GLN A 56 1.67 7.11 -1.65
C GLN A 56 0.48 7.37 -0.72
N SER A 57 -0.69 6.82 -1.06
CA SER A 57 -1.92 7.00 -0.27
C SER A 57 -1.81 6.38 1.12
N ILE A 58 -1.28 5.15 1.22
CA ILE A 58 -1.08 4.45 2.49
C ILE A 58 -0.05 5.18 3.35
N GLY A 59 1.04 5.69 2.77
CA GLY A 59 2.05 6.45 3.48
C GLY A 59 1.48 7.72 4.12
N GLU A 60 0.58 8.42 3.43
CA GLU A 60 -0.13 9.60 3.97
C GLU A 60 -1.09 9.20 5.10
N ILE A 61 -1.91 8.17 4.91
CA ILE A 61 -2.81 7.67 5.96
C ILE A 61 -2.01 7.26 7.20
N ALA A 62 -0.87 6.60 7.01
CA ALA A 62 0.02 6.20 8.09
C ALA A 62 0.56 7.42 8.85
N GLY A 63 1.05 8.44 8.15
CA GLY A 63 1.66 9.63 8.76
C GLY A 63 0.66 10.58 9.39
N ASP A 64 -0.47 10.85 8.72
CA ASP A 64 -1.41 11.89 9.12
C ASP A 64 -2.58 11.38 9.96
N ARG A 65 -2.89 10.07 9.92
CA ARG A 65 -4.02 9.48 10.67
C ARG A 65 -3.59 8.46 11.70
N ILE A 66 -2.81 7.45 11.29
CA ILE A 66 -2.48 6.32 12.17
C ILE A 66 -1.45 6.75 13.23
N ALA A 67 -0.34 7.37 12.82
CA ALA A 67 0.73 7.74 13.73
C ALA A 67 0.30 8.69 14.86
N PRO A 68 -0.50 9.75 14.62
CA PRO A 68 -0.94 10.65 15.69
C PRO A 68 -1.89 9.98 16.70
N THR A 69 -2.69 9.01 16.28
CA THR A 69 -3.66 8.32 17.16
C THR A 69 -3.10 7.04 17.79
N ALA A 70 -1.91 6.59 17.38
CA ALA A 70 -1.36 5.29 17.79
C ALA A 70 -1.16 5.18 19.31
N GLU A 71 -0.61 6.22 19.95
CA GLU A 71 -0.38 6.22 21.40
C GLU A 71 -1.70 6.18 22.19
N GLU A 72 -2.69 6.98 21.79
CA GLU A 72 -4.00 6.97 22.44
C GLU A 72 -4.71 5.63 22.24
N THR A 73 -4.64 5.07 21.03
CA THR A 73 -5.22 3.76 20.71
C THR A 73 -4.66 2.67 21.62
N ASP A 74 -3.34 2.66 21.84
CA ASP A 74 -2.68 1.71 22.75
C ASP A 74 -3.14 1.89 24.21
N LYS A 75 -3.26 3.14 24.68
CA LYS A 75 -3.76 3.44 26.03
C LYS A 75 -5.21 3.02 26.26
N VAL A 76 -6.07 3.22 25.27
CA VAL A 76 -7.50 2.90 25.36
C VAL A 76 -7.71 1.38 25.34
N GLY A 77 -6.98 0.67 24.48
CA GLY A 77 -7.15 -0.77 24.29
C GLY A 77 -8.54 -1.13 23.75
N ASN A 78 -8.91 -2.41 23.86
CA ASN A 78 -10.23 -2.90 23.46
C ASN A 78 -11.13 -3.12 24.67
N VAL A 79 -12.44 -2.90 24.50
CA VAL A 79 -13.47 -3.21 25.50
C VAL A 79 -14.42 -4.24 24.88
N LEU A 80 -14.69 -5.32 25.61
CA LEU A 80 -15.69 -6.31 25.21
C LEU A 80 -17.09 -5.71 25.39
N ASN A 81 -17.89 -5.73 24.32
CA ASN A 81 -19.27 -5.28 24.37
C ASN A 81 -20.16 -6.30 25.10
N ALA A 82 -21.35 -5.87 25.53
CA ALA A 82 -22.25 -6.73 26.29
C ALA A 82 -22.82 -7.91 25.48
N ASP A 83 -22.78 -7.84 24.16
CA ASP A 83 -23.23 -8.86 23.21
C ASP A 83 -22.16 -9.89 22.82
N GLY A 84 -20.93 -9.72 23.33
CA GLY A 84 -19.79 -10.59 23.02
C GLY A 84 -19.12 -10.25 21.71
#